data_AF-G1URG6-F1
#
_entry.id   AF-G1URG6-F1
#
_cell.length_a   1.000
_cell.length_b   1.000
_cell.length_c   1.000
_cell.angle_alpha   90.00
_cell.angle_beta   90.00
_cell.angle_gamma   90.00
#
_symmetry.space_group_name_H-M   'P 1'
#
loop_
_entity.id
_entity.type
_entity.pdbx_description
1 polymer ?
#
loop_
_entity_poly.entity_id
_entity_poly.type
_entity_poly.pdbx_seq_one_letter_code
_entity_poly.pdbx_strand_id
1 'polypeptide(L)'
;MIISVNSYQYFGGNEAMLPKLLSFVKKGGLMAAAVPGFTQDFPEGQLPKEVQPFWMPEWYFYSCDWWRALWEKEPGITITALREMSSCKQAWDDWLQSPSPHAQHYVAMMEAGVGKYFNIIQMVAQKV
;
A
#
# COMPACT_ATOMS: atom_id res chain seq x y z
N MET A 1 2.64 4.86 19.35
CA MET A 1 2.09 4.49 18.03
C MET A 1 3.10 4.87 16.98
N ILE A 2 3.27 4.05 15.95
CA ILE A 2 4.03 4.39 14.74
C ILE A 2 3.05 4.46 13.58
N ILE A 3 3.19 5.48 12.74
CA ILE A 3 2.43 5.65 11.51
C ILE A 3 3.43 5.84 10.37
N SER A 4 3.25 5.11 9.28
CA SER A 4 3.93 5.34 8.00
C SER A 4 2.89 5.63 6.91
N VAL A 5 3.07 6.74 6.20
CA VAL A 5 2.21 7.11 5.08
C VAL A 5 3.07 7.15 3.83
N ASN A 6 2.63 6.43 2.80
CA ASN A 6 3.25 6.35 1.49
C ASN A 6 4.77 6.07 1.52
N SER A 7 5.22 5.25 2.47
CA SER A 7 6.64 4.91 2.59
C SER A 7 6.94 3.48 3.03
N TYR A 8 6.08 2.83 3.82
CA TYR A 8 6.34 1.49 4.35
C TYR A 8 6.61 0.45 3.26
N GLN A 9 6.04 0.59 2.06
CA GLN A 9 6.27 -0.31 0.93
C GLN A 9 7.74 -0.37 0.47
N TYR A 10 8.52 0.70 0.68
CA TYR A 10 9.92 0.75 0.24
C TYR A 10 10.87 -0.03 1.14
N PHE A 11 10.50 -0.29 2.40
CA PHE A 11 11.41 -0.87 3.39
C PHE A 11 10.77 -1.93 4.30
N GLY A 12 9.44 -2.04 4.27
CA GLY A 12 8.62 -2.91 5.10
C GLY A 12 8.19 -4.21 4.44
N GLY A 13 8.50 -4.42 3.16
CA GLY A 13 8.19 -5.64 2.40
C GLY A 13 9.05 -6.86 2.75
N ASN A 14 9.48 -6.98 4.01
CA ASN A 14 10.31 -8.08 4.50
C ASN A 14 9.98 -8.39 5.97
N GLU A 15 10.40 -9.57 6.43
CA GLU A 15 10.09 -10.08 7.77
C GLU A 15 10.84 -9.35 8.89
N ALA A 16 11.94 -8.63 8.58
CA ALA A 16 12.78 -8.02 9.59
C ALA A 16 12.26 -6.64 10.06
N MET A 17 11.55 -5.91 9.20
CA MET A 17 11.22 -4.52 9.45
C MET A 17 10.14 -4.33 10.53
N LEU A 18 9.06 -5.12 10.46
CA LEU A 18 7.97 -5.03 11.42
C LEU A 18 8.45 -5.26 12.87
N PRO A 19 9.15 -6.37 13.21
CA PRO A 19 9.72 -6.55 14.55
C PRO A 19 10.66 -5.42 14.98
N LYS A 20 11.49 -4.90 14.06
CA LYS A 20 12.37 -3.76 14.35
C LYS A 20 11.58 -2.53 14.78
N LEU A 21 10.51 -2.17 14.07
CA LEU A 21 9.65 -1.04 14.43
C LEU A 21 8.90 -1.30 15.74
N LEU A 22 8.42 -2.52 15.96
CA LEU A 22 7.71 -2.90 17.18
C LEU A 22 8.57 -2.75 18.44
N SER A 23 9.91 -2.81 18.34
CA SER A 23 10.79 -2.53 19.49
C SER A 23 10.60 -1.13 20.09
N PHE A 24 10.14 -0.16 19.30
CA PHE A 24 9.85 1.21 19.72
C PHE A 24 8.39 1.44 20.13
N VAL A 25 7.53 0.43 20.00
CA VAL A 25 6.11 0.49 20.36
C VAL A 25 5.91 -0.16 21.74
N LYS A 26 5.21 0.53 22.65
CA LYS A 26 4.81 -0.05 23.94
C LYS A 26 3.77 -1.16 23.72
N LYS A 27 3.69 -2.14 24.62
CA LYS A 27 2.61 -3.14 24.63
C LYS A 27 1.24 -2.45 24.61
N GLY A 28 0.32 -2.94 23.79
CA GLY A 28 -0.98 -2.32 23.50
C GLY A 28 -0.94 -1.13 22.53
N GLY A 29 0.25 -0.66 22.11
CA GLY A 29 0.42 0.39 21.12
C GLY A 29 0.22 -0.08 19.69
N LEU A 30 0.02 0.86 18.76
CA LEU A 30 -0.29 0.58 17.36
C LEU A 30 0.92 0.77 16.41
N MET A 31 0.98 -0.09 15.40
CA MET A 31 1.70 0.11 14.14
C MET A 31 0.66 0.28 13.03
N ALA A 32 0.72 1.38 12.30
CA ALA A 32 -0.18 1.67 11.19
C ALA A 32 0.60 2.08 9.93
N ALA A 33 0.15 1.62 8.77
CA ALA A 33 0.68 2.00 7.48
C ALA A 33 -0.45 2.24 6.47
N ALA A 34 -0.28 3.25 5.63
CA ALA A 34 -1.12 3.50 4.46
C ALA A 34 -0.21 3.61 3.23
N VAL A 35 -0.26 2.63 2.33
CA VAL A 35 0.67 2.50 1.19
C VAL A 35 -0.10 2.22 -0.09
N PRO A 36 0.42 2.58 -1.26
CA PRO A 36 -0.16 2.09 -2.51
C PRO A 36 0.00 0.57 -2.61
N GLY A 37 -0.95 -0.09 -3.25
CA GLY A 37 -0.91 -1.53 -3.49
C GLY A 37 -1.90 -1.95 -4.56
N PHE A 38 -1.70 -3.14 -5.11
CA PHE A 38 -2.65 -3.72 -6.07
C PHE A 38 -3.92 -4.20 -5.35
N THR A 39 -5.05 -4.18 -6.04
CA THR A 39 -6.33 -4.72 -5.54
C THR A 39 -6.37 -6.25 -5.52
N GLN A 40 -5.42 -6.88 -6.20
CA GLN A 40 -5.24 -8.33 -6.25
C GLN A 40 -3.79 -8.68 -6.58
N ASP A 41 -3.40 -9.93 -6.33
CA ASP A 41 -2.08 -10.42 -6.76
C ASP A 41 -2.05 -10.71 -8.26
N PHE A 42 -0.92 -10.39 -8.88
CA PHE A 42 -0.63 -10.74 -10.26
C PHE A 42 0.57 -11.68 -10.30
N PRO A 43 0.53 -12.76 -11.10
CA PRO A 43 1.72 -13.57 -11.34
C PRO A 43 2.84 -12.71 -11.94
N GLU A 44 4.08 -13.10 -11.67
CA GLU A 44 5.26 -12.41 -12.20
C GLU A 44 5.18 -12.31 -13.74
N GLY A 45 5.38 -11.09 -14.25
CA GLY A 45 5.29 -10.80 -15.68
C GLY A 45 3.87 -10.80 -16.27
N GLN A 46 2.82 -10.96 -15.46
CA GLN A 46 1.42 -11.05 -15.92
C GLN A 46 0.55 -9.88 -15.43
N LEU A 47 1.09 -8.66 -15.50
CA LEU A 47 0.30 -7.46 -15.23
C LEU A 47 -0.78 -7.25 -16.31
N PRO A 48 -1.92 -6.62 -15.99
CA PRO A 48 -2.94 -6.26 -16.96
C PRO A 48 -2.37 -5.40 -18.10
N LYS A 49 -2.89 -5.56 -19.32
CA LYS A 49 -2.40 -4.85 -20.51
C LYS A 49 -2.47 -3.33 -20.36
N GLU A 50 -3.45 -2.85 -19.61
CA GLU A 50 -3.66 -1.46 -19.26
C GLU A 50 -2.52 -0.93 -18.36
N VAL A 51 -1.99 -1.76 -17.47
CA VAL A 51 -0.96 -1.39 -16.47
C VAL A 51 0.45 -1.46 -17.08
N GLN A 52 0.71 -2.43 -17.96
CA GLN A 52 2.05 -2.69 -18.52
C GLN A 52 2.77 -1.45 -19.08
N PRO A 53 2.12 -0.50 -19.81
CA PRO A 53 2.81 0.67 -20.37
C PRO A 53 3.28 1.69 -19.32
N PHE A 54 2.70 1.66 -18.12
CA PHE A 54 2.95 2.61 -17.04
C PHE A 54 3.72 2.00 -15.87
N TRP A 55 3.86 0.67 -15.85
CA TRP A 55 4.54 -0.04 -14.76
C TRP A 55 6.01 0.34 -14.69
N MET A 56 6.51 0.51 -13.46
CA MET A 56 7.92 0.72 -13.18
C MET A 56 8.38 -0.25 -12.09
N PRO A 57 9.63 -0.72 -12.10
CA PRO A 57 10.17 -1.63 -11.07
C PRO A 57 10.03 -1.11 -9.63
N GLU A 58 9.94 0.20 -9.45
CA GLU A 58 9.77 0.89 -8.17
C GLU A 58 8.34 0.85 -7.63
N TRP A 59 7.39 0.26 -8.37
CA TRP A 59 6.05 -0.03 -7.89
C TRP A 59 6.11 -1.25 -6.96
N TYR A 60 6.52 -1.01 -5.72
CA TYR A 60 6.43 -1.96 -4.60
C TYR A 60 4.98 -2.13 -4.14
N PHE A 61 4.09 -2.41 -5.09
CA PHE A 61 2.66 -2.53 -4.87
C PHE A 61 2.35 -3.98 -4.54
N TYR A 62 1.88 -4.20 -3.32
CA TYR A 62 1.47 -5.50 -2.83
C TYR A 62 0.02 -5.46 -2.41
N SER A 63 -0.71 -6.56 -2.61
CA SER A 63 -2.12 -6.66 -2.26
C SER A 63 -2.35 -6.73 -0.74
N CYS A 64 -3.61 -6.63 -0.33
CA CYS A 64 -3.99 -6.91 1.05
C CYS A 64 -3.54 -8.31 1.50
N ASP A 65 -3.72 -9.32 0.64
CA ASP A 65 -3.41 -10.71 0.98
C ASP A 65 -1.90 -10.90 1.14
N TRP A 66 -1.11 -10.28 0.27
CA TRP A 66 0.34 -10.30 0.39
C TRP A 66 0.81 -9.65 1.71
N TRP A 67 0.30 -8.47 2.04
CA TRP A 67 0.65 -7.78 3.29
C TRP A 67 0.19 -8.56 4.52
N ARG A 68 -0.98 -9.19 4.46
CA ARG A 68 -1.52 -10.04 5.53
C ARG A 68 -0.60 -11.23 5.77
N ALA A 69 -0.25 -11.96 4.72
CA ALA A 69 0.64 -13.11 4.79
C ALA A 69 2.03 -12.74 5.36
N LEU A 70 2.50 -11.51 5.11
CA LEU A 70 3.74 -11.02 5.71
C LEU A 70 3.58 -10.67 7.20
N TRP A 71 2.56 -9.89 7.56
CA TRP A 71 2.37 -9.42 8.95
C TRP A 71 1.99 -10.55 9.91
N GLU A 72 1.27 -11.57 9.44
CA GLU A 72 0.87 -12.73 10.25
C GLU A 72 2.06 -13.58 10.71
N LYS A 73 3.25 -13.40 10.10
CA LYS A 73 4.49 -14.05 10.56
C LYS A 73 5.06 -13.45 11.83
N GLU A 74 4.63 -12.26 12.22
CA GLU A 74 5.08 -11.59 13.45
C GLU A 74 4.12 -11.92 14.61
N PRO A 75 4.49 -12.82 15.54
CA PRO A 75 3.62 -13.21 16.65
C PRO A 75 3.39 -12.10 17.68
N GLY A 76 4.22 -11.04 17.67
CA GLY A 76 4.15 -9.90 18.57
C GLY A 76 3.05 -8.89 18.26
N ILE A 77 2.13 -9.21 17.35
CA ILE A 77 1.01 -8.34 16.99
C ILE A 77 -0.34 -9.06 16.86
N THR A 78 -1.40 -8.26 16.93
CA THR A 78 -2.74 -8.61 16.44
C THR A 78 -3.14 -7.64 15.34
N ILE A 79 -3.42 -8.13 14.14
CA ILE A 79 -3.89 -7.30 13.02
C ILE A 79 -5.34 -6.87 13.32
N THR A 80 -5.56 -5.56 13.38
CA THR A 80 -6.88 -4.96 13.70
C THR A 80 -7.59 -4.41 12.46
N ALA A 81 -6.83 -4.01 11.43
CA ALA A 81 -7.37 -3.65 10.13
C ALA A 81 -6.34 -3.96 9.05
N LEU A 82 -6.76 -4.61 7.97
CA LEU A 82 -5.96 -4.76 6.76
C LEU A 82 -6.92 -4.80 5.58
N ARG A 83 -7.01 -3.70 4.84
CA ARG A 83 -8.01 -3.47 3.81
C ARG A 83 -7.61 -2.39 2.83
N GLU A 84 -8.30 -2.37 1.70
CA GLU A 84 -8.34 -1.22 0.82
C GLU A 84 -9.08 -0.03 1.43
N MET A 85 -8.59 1.19 1.17
CA MET A 85 -9.23 2.42 1.62
C MET A 85 -10.37 2.83 0.67
N SER A 86 -11.50 3.24 1.23
CA SER A 86 -12.65 3.74 0.46
C SER A 86 -12.43 5.11 -0.16
N SER A 87 -11.40 5.85 0.30
CA SER A 87 -11.09 7.21 -0.14
C SER A 87 -10.17 7.28 -1.35
N CYS A 88 -9.61 6.17 -1.83
CA CYS A 88 -8.59 6.22 -2.89
C CYS A 88 -9.12 6.83 -4.18
N LYS A 89 -10.32 6.43 -4.63
CA LYS A 89 -10.93 7.01 -5.82
C LYS A 89 -11.11 8.53 -5.68
N GLN A 90 -11.73 8.98 -4.57
CA GLN A 90 -11.95 10.41 -4.33
C GLN A 90 -10.62 11.19 -4.29
N ALA A 91 -9.60 10.64 -3.62
CA ALA A 91 -8.29 11.27 -3.55
C ALA A 91 -7.63 11.42 -4.92
N TRP A 92 -7.81 10.43 -5.82
CA TRP A 92 -7.35 10.55 -7.20
C TRP A 92 -8.17 11.54 -8.02
N ASP A 93 -9.51 11.54 -7.87
CA ASP A 93 -10.37 12.50 -8.55
C ASP A 93 -9.98 13.95 -8.17
N ASP A 94 -9.73 14.20 -6.88
CA ASP A 94 -9.28 15.51 -6.37
C ASP A 94 -7.86 15.85 -6.86
N TRP A 95 -6.95 14.87 -6.85
CA TRP A 95 -5.58 15.06 -7.31
C TRP A 95 -5.50 15.41 -8.79
N LEU A 96 -6.27 14.74 -9.65
CA LEU A 96 -6.28 14.98 -11.09
C LEU A 96 -6.90 16.34 -11.46
N GLN A 97 -7.71 16.94 -10.59
CA GLN A 97 -8.22 18.31 -10.75
C GLN A 97 -7.20 19.38 -10.30
N SER A 98 -6.12 18.98 -9.62
CA SER A 98 -5.10 19.91 -9.17
C SER A 98 -4.41 20.59 -10.36
N PRO A 99 -4.12 21.91 -10.28
CA PRO A 99 -3.32 22.61 -11.29
C PRO A 99 -1.83 22.19 -11.27
N SER A 100 -1.43 21.31 -10.37
CA SER A 100 -0.05 20.81 -10.27
C SER A 100 0.38 20.11 -11.57
N PRO A 101 1.55 20.49 -12.16
CA PRO A 101 2.11 19.77 -13.29
C PRO A 101 2.36 18.28 -13.00
N HIS A 102 2.58 17.92 -11.73
CA HIS A 102 2.75 16.53 -11.33
C HIS A 102 1.47 15.72 -11.48
N ALA A 103 0.29 16.32 -11.28
CA ALA A 103 -0.98 15.63 -11.45
C ALA A 103 -1.22 15.28 -12.93
N GLN A 104 -0.83 16.17 -13.84
CA GLN A 104 -0.98 15.99 -15.30
C GLN A 104 -0.24 14.75 -15.81
N HIS A 105 0.90 14.39 -15.20
CA HIS A 105 1.64 13.17 -15.57
C HIS A 105 0.86 11.87 -15.36
N TYR A 106 -0.15 11.87 -14.48
CA TYR A 106 -0.92 10.67 -14.17
C TYR A 106 -2.23 10.57 -14.97
N VAL A 107 -2.63 11.61 -15.71
CA VAL A 107 -3.90 11.63 -16.45
C VAL A 107 -3.98 10.49 -17.46
N ALA A 108 -2.96 10.34 -18.32
CA ALA A 108 -2.94 9.28 -19.33
C ALA A 108 -3.00 7.87 -18.73
N MET A 109 -2.34 7.66 -17.60
CA MET A 109 -2.38 6.39 -16.85
C MET A 109 -3.79 6.11 -16.31
N MET A 110 -4.44 7.13 -15.75
CA MET A 110 -5.78 6.99 -15.18
C MET A 110 -6.85 6.79 -16.27
N GLU A 111 -6.76 7.51 -17.38
CA GLU A 111 -7.63 7.35 -18.56
C GLU A 111 -7.48 5.98 -19.23
N ALA A 112 -6.27 5.41 -19.23
CA ALA A 112 -6.01 4.04 -19.69
C ALA A 112 -6.64 2.96 -18.80
N GLY A 113 -7.23 3.33 -17.66
CA GLY A 113 -7.94 2.42 -16.77
C GLY A 113 -7.07 1.75 -15.71
N VAL A 114 -5.83 2.18 -15.53
CA VAL A 114 -4.89 1.63 -14.54
C VAL A 114 -5.43 1.74 -13.12
N GLY A 115 -6.17 2.81 -12.82
CA GLY A 115 -6.79 3.06 -11.51
C GLY A 115 -7.76 1.98 -11.01
N LYS A 116 -8.16 1.02 -11.87
CA LYS A 116 -8.98 -0.14 -11.49
C LYS A 116 -8.18 -1.20 -10.73
N TYR A 117 -6.85 -1.17 -10.84
CA TYR A 117 -5.98 -2.26 -10.39
C TYR A 117 -5.21 -1.92 -9.11
N PHE A 118 -5.27 -0.69 -8.61
CA PHE A 118 -4.58 -0.29 -7.40
C PHE A 118 -5.49 0.46 -6.44
N ASN A 119 -5.09 0.47 -5.17
CA ASN A 119 -5.74 1.21 -4.10
C ASN A 119 -4.69 1.72 -3.10
N ILE A 120 -5.12 2.44 -2.08
CA ILE A 120 -4.33 2.66 -0.86
C ILE A 120 -4.68 1.53 0.10
N ILE A 121 -3.69 0.72 0.47
CA ILE A 121 -3.79 -0.36 1.44
C ILE A 121 -3.56 0.20 2.83
N GLN A 122 -4.59 0.11 3.67
CA GLN A 122 -4.52 0.38 5.10
C GLN A 122 -4.11 -0.89 5.83
N MET A 123 -3.06 -0.81 6.64
CA MET A 123 -2.61 -1.87 7.55
C MET A 123 -2.52 -1.30 8.97
N VAL A 124 -3.14 -1.94 9.95
CA VAL A 124 -3.10 -1.55 11.37
C VAL A 124 -3.01 -2.78 12.24
N ALA A 125 -2.03 -2.80 13.14
CA ALA A 125 -1.84 -3.86 14.10
C ALA A 125 -1.53 -3.30 15.49
N GLN A 126 -1.98 -4.01 16.52
CA GLN A 126 -1.68 -3.73 17.91
C GLN A 126 -0.57 -4.64 18.40
N LYS A 127 0.45 -4.09 19.07
CA LYS A 127 1.50 -4.87 19.71
C LYS A 127 0.96 -5.59 20.94
N VAL A 128 1.18 -6.90 21.03
CA VAL A 128 0.78 -7.73 22.19
C VAL A 128 1.80 -7.72 23.34
#